data_AF-A0AAT9SCU7-F1
#
_entry.id   AF-A0AAT9SCU7-F1
#
_cell.length_a   1.000
_cell.length_b   1.000
_cell.length_c   1.000
_cell.angle_alpha   90.00
_cell.angle_beta   90.00
_cell.angle_gamma   90.00
#
_symmetry.space_group_name_H-M   'P 1'
#
loop_
_entity.id
_entity.type
_entity.pdbx_description
1 polymer ?
#
loop_
_entity_poly.entity_id
_entity_poly.type
_entity_poly.pdbx_seq_one_letter_code
_entity_poly.pdbx_strand_id
1 'polypeptide(L)' 'MTTEQRAPYPRSADNADKMNLPEGMTCGECVHCRRCTMMFGHIPEDEACDWSPSRFTPVKVVA' A
#
# COMPACT_ATOMS: atom_id res chain seq x y z
N MET A 1 -1.30 24.20 -9.76
CA MET A 1 -0.94 22.81 -10.12
C MET A 1 -2.06 21.95 -9.61
N THR A 2 -2.99 21.56 -10.47
CA THR A 2 -4.08 20.64 -10.10
C THR A 2 -3.44 19.29 -9.83
N THR A 3 -3.40 18.90 -8.56
CA THR A 3 -2.90 17.60 -8.13
C THR A 3 -3.88 16.56 -8.69
N GLU A 4 -3.56 15.95 -9.82
CA GLU A 4 -4.29 14.80 -10.34
C GLU A 4 -4.18 13.69 -9.29
N GLN A 5 -5.22 13.51 -8.48
CA GLN A 5 -5.28 12.49 -7.45
C GLN A 5 -5.67 11.17 -8.11
N ARG A 6 -4.72 10.24 -8.25
CA ARG A 6 -5.00 8.90 -8.76
C ARG A 6 -5.92 8.13 -7.81
N ALA A 7 -6.72 7.21 -8.34
CA ALA A 7 -7.46 6.27 -7.51
C ALA A 7 -6.49 5.32 -6.76
N PRO A 8 -6.82 4.86 -5.54
CA PRO A 8 -6.04 3.84 -4.83
C PRO A 8 -5.91 2.57 -5.64
N TYR A 9 -4.76 1.91 -5.52
CA TYR A 9 -4.57 0.58 -6.10
C TYR A 9 -5.27 -0.46 -5.22
N PRO A 10 -6.36 -1.10 -5.72
CA PRO A 10 -7.20 -1.94 -4.88
C PRO A 10 -6.58 -3.33 -4.68
N ARG A 11 -7.05 -4.06 -3.66
CA ARG A 11 -6.78 -5.50 -3.55
C ARG A 11 -7.34 -6.24 -4.77
N SER A 12 -6.60 -7.24 -5.24
CA SER A 12 -7.13 -8.23 -6.18
C SER A 12 -8.06 -9.20 -5.46
N ALA A 13 -9.13 -9.65 -6.13
CA ALA A 13 -10.16 -10.49 -5.51
C ALA A 13 -9.64 -11.89 -5.11
N ASP A 14 -8.68 -12.43 -5.86
CA ASP A 14 -8.12 -13.77 -5.65
C ASP A 14 -6.72 -13.78 -5.01
N ASN A 15 -6.07 -12.60 -4.91
CA ASN A 15 -4.70 -12.45 -4.44
C ASN A 15 -3.71 -13.39 -5.16
N ALA A 16 -3.94 -13.70 -6.44
CA ALA A 16 -3.12 -14.66 -7.19
C ALA A 16 -1.64 -14.25 -7.27
N ASP A 17 -1.39 -12.94 -7.35
CA ASP A 17 -0.07 -12.31 -7.35
C ASP A 17 0.56 -12.19 -5.96
N LYS A 18 -0.19 -12.48 -4.89
CA LYS A 18 0.21 -12.34 -3.48
C LYS A 18 0.60 -10.92 -3.09
N MET A 19 0.06 -9.92 -3.77
CA MET A 19 0.42 -8.51 -3.59
C MET A 19 -0.51 -7.77 -2.62
N ASN A 20 -1.68 -8.33 -2.28
CA ASN A 20 -2.62 -7.68 -1.38
C ASN A 20 -1.99 -7.34 -0.02
N LEU A 21 -2.30 -6.16 0.50
CA LEU A 21 -2.09 -5.85 1.91
C LEU A 21 -3.11 -6.64 2.75
N PRO A 22 -2.85 -6.84 4.06
CA PRO A 22 -3.83 -7.48 4.94
C PRO A 22 -5.21 -6.79 4.87
N GLU A 23 -6.27 -7.54 5.15
CA GLU A 23 -7.63 -7.00 5.14
C GLU A 23 -7.76 -5.80 6.08
N GLY A 24 -8.47 -4.77 5.62
CA GLY A 24 -8.64 -3.51 6.35
C GLY A 24 -7.41 -2.59 6.40
N MET A 25 -6.22 -3.08 6.01
CA MET A 25 -4.98 -2.30 6.05
C MET A 25 -4.70 -1.57 4.73
N THR A 26 -4.07 -0.41 4.84
CA THR A 26 -3.63 0.40 3.69
C THR A 26 -2.12 0.61 3.70
N CYS A 27 -1.55 1.08 2.59
CA CYS A 27 -0.11 1.37 2.47
C CYS A 27 0.33 2.38 3.53
N GLY A 28 -0.55 3.32 3.93
CA GLY A 28 -0.37 4.28 5.02
C GLY A 28 0.00 3.66 6.37
N GLU A 29 -0.41 2.42 6.61
CA GLU A 29 -0.11 1.67 7.83
C GLU A 29 1.18 0.86 7.72
N CYS A 30 1.89 0.91 6.59
CA CYS A 30 3.16 0.23 6.37
C CYS A 30 4.35 1.12 6.76
N VAL A 31 5.35 0.57 7.46
CA VAL A 31 6.62 1.27 7.77
C VAL A 31 7.38 1.72 6.52
N HIS A 32 7.05 1.19 5.34
CA HIS A 32 7.67 1.52 4.07
C HIS A 32 6.95 2.62 3.28
N CYS A 33 5.74 3.04 3.69
CA CYS A 33 4.87 3.94 2.93
C CYS A 33 5.61 5.17 2.39
N ARG A 34 6.25 5.92 3.28
CA ARG A 34 6.99 7.15 2.92
C ARG A 34 8.02 6.91 1.81
N ARG A 35 8.77 5.80 1.89
CA ARG A 35 9.78 5.45 0.90
C ARG A 35 9.13 5.04 -0.43
N CYS A 36 8.05 4.26 -0.38
CA CYS A 36 7.31 3.83 -1.55
C CYS A 36 6.66 4.99 -2.29
N THR A 37 6.06 5.95 -1.57
CA THR A 37 5.49 7.18 -2.16
C THR A 37 6.55 8.03 -2.87
N MET A 38 7.72 8.20 -2.26
CA MET A 38 8.78 9.03 -2.85
C MET A 38 9.46 8.39 -4.07
N MET A 39 9.61 7.06 -4.09
CA MET A 39 10.36 6.37 -5.15
C MET A 39 9.48 5.83 -6.27
N PHE A 40 8.27 5.36 -5.95
CA PHE A 40 7.39 4.65 -6.88
C PHE A 40 6.05 5.35 -7.11
N GLY A 41 5.78 6.46 -6.41
CA GLY A 41 4.52 7.20 -6.57
C GLY A 41 3.30 6.50 -5.95
N HIS A 42 3.51 5.56 -5.03
CA HIS A 42 2.45 4.98 -4.22
C HIS A 42 1.73 6.04 -3.39
N ILE A 43 0.45 5.81 -3.10
CA ILE A 43 -0.32 6.66 -2.21
C ILE A 43 -0.69 5.89 -0.93
N PRO A 44 -0.86 6.56 0.22
CA PRO A 44 -1.18 5.89 1.48
C PRO A 44 -2.44 5.03 1.43
N GLU A 45 -3.39 5.36 0.55
CA GLU A 45 -4.67 4.68 0.40
C GLU A 45 -4.57 3.35 -0.37
N ASP A 46 -3.42 3.04 -0.97
CA ASP A 46 -3.23 1.76 -1.70
C ASP A 46 -3.50 0.56 -0.79
N GLU A 47 -4.23 -0.42 -1.32
CA GLU A 47 -4.58 -1.65 -0.61
C GLU A 47 -3.80 -2.87 -1.12
N ALA A 48 -2.93 -2.67 -2.12
CA ALA A 48 -2.01 -3.66 -2.66
C ALA A 48 -0.58 -3.11 -2.69
N CYS A 49 0.39 -4.01 -2.55
CA CYS A 49 1.82 -3.74 -2.58
C CYS A 49 2.37 -3.94 -4.00
N ASP A 50 3.34 -3.15 -4.46
CA ASP A 50 4.05 -3.43 -5.72
C ASP A 50 5.04 -4.61 -5.63
N TRP A 51 5.16 -5.25 -4.46
CA TRP A 51 6.03 -6.40 -4.25
C TRP A 51 5.23 -7.70 -4.16
N SER A 52 5.67 -8.73 -4.88
CA SER A 52 5.19 -10.11 -4.73
C SER A 52 6.26 -10.98 -4.03
N PRO A 53 5.94 -11.62 -2.88
CA PRO A 53 4.75 -11.38 -2.08
C PRO A 53 4.78 -10.00 -1.40
N SER A 54 3.61 -9.55 -0.93
CA SER A 54 3.45 -8.30 -0.18
C SER A 54 4.46 -8.21 0.95
N ARG A 55 5.16 -7.07 1.00
CA ARG A 55 6.19 -6.76 2.04
C ARG A 55 5.63 -5.90 3.17
N PHE A 56 4.32 -5.88 3.33
CA PHE A 56 3.66 -5.08 4.36
C PHE A 56 4.25 -5.37 5.74
N THR A 57 4.65 -4.30 6.44
CA THR A 57 5.07 -4.38 7.85
C THR A 57 4.36 -3.24 8.58
N PRO A 58 3.49 -3.53 9.55
CA PRO A 58 2.69 -2.50 10.20
C PRO A 58 3.57 -1.53 11.00
N VAL A 59 3.26 -0.24 10.94
CA VAL A 59 3.79 0.74 11.89
C VAL A 59 3.32 0.31 13.28
N LYS A 60 4.24 0.17 14.24
CA LYS A 60 3.89 -0.28 15.60
C LYS A 60 2.75 0.57 16.15
N VAL A 61 1.61 -0.05 16.41
CA VAL A 61 0.54 0.57 17.19
C VAL A 61 1.05 0.63 18.62
N VAL A 62 1.49 1.79 19.08
CA VAL A 62 1.77 2.01 20.50
C VAL A 62 0.41 2.04 21.18
N ALA A 63 0.09 0.98 21.90
CA ALA A 63 -1.07 0.91 22.79
C ALA A 63 -0.89 1.84 23.99
#